data_AF-A0A7X9C8P1-F1
#
_entry.id   AF-A0A7X9C8P1-F1
#
_cell.length_a   1.000
_cell.length_b   1.000
_cell.length_c   1.000
_cell.angle_alpha   90.00
_cell.angle_beta   90.00
_cell.angle_gamma   90.00
#
_symmetry.space_group_name_H-M   'P 1'
#
loop_
_entity.id
_entity.type
_entity.pdbx_description
1 polymer ?
#
loop_
_entity_poly.entity_id
_entity_poly.type
_entity_poly.pdbx_seq_one_letter_code
_entity_poly.pdbx_strand_id
1 'polypeptide(L)'
;MATLSRRTLFTGAATLTTAAGATALWASRAAAGPPGPAPLPDPTFTEVSVHDPSVIVTDGRFHVFGSHLAAARSDDLLHWESVADLVTPQNPLFEDVTEELAEAFAWANSDTLWAADVSRTPDGRFRMYYCACEGSSPRSAMGTAIADEVEGPYRDEGIFLRSGMWDEPSEDGTLYDAQVHPNAIDPHAFVDAEGRHRLVYGSYSGGIFLLDLDPMTGHPLPGQGYGIHLTGGNHARIEAPYILHSRRTGCYYLLLTFGGLDASGGYNVRVGRSRTVEGPYLDPMGNDLREAKADPGLPLFDDASIEPYGAKLLGNHRFTDLEAEGPGAGYVSPGHVSAWADPEGADVFLFLHSRFPDTGELHQVRVHRLHFSHDGWPVIAPHRYAGEPADQRAALPHRSQLEGDWQLVDHGRRISAEVVDSQRIRLHRNGTISGARTGRWRLEAGHRAAVVLDGVTYRGVFTRGWRESAGAWTTTFTVLGPDGRSLWGTQEV
;
A
#
# COMPACT_ATOMS: atom_id res chain seq x y z
N MET A 1 27.00 88.75 -29.92
CA MET A 1 25.56 88.93 -30.19
C MET A 1 24.84 89.12 -28.86
N ALA A 2 24.19 90.29 -28.71
CA ALA A 2 22.99 90.62 -27.92
C ALA A 2 22.79 89.96 -26.52
N THR A 3 23.02 90.64 -25.38
CA THR A 3 22.19 91.63 -24.64
C THR A 3 21.10 91.05 -23.70
N LEU A 4 21.34 91.21 -22.38
CA LEU A 4 20.49 91.85 -21.36
C LEU A 4 18.96 91.58 -21.26
N SER A 5 18.58 91.09 -20.06
CA SER A 5 17.70 91.78 -19.08
C SER A 5 16.15 91.72 -19.13
N ARG A 6 15.60 91.58 -17.91
CA ARG A 6 14.37 92.15 -17.29
C ARG A 6 13.04 91.36 -17.32
N ARG A 7 12.65 90.99 -16.09
CA ARG A 7 11.33 91.12 -15.43
C ARG A 7 10.13 91.53 -16.30
N THR A 8 9.05 90.76 -16.19
CA THR A 8 7.69 91.25 -16.37
C THR A 8 6.78 90.67 -15.28
N LEU A 9 6.11 91.58 -14.56
CA LEU A 9 4.99 91.31 -13.66
C LEU A 9 3.75 91.04 -14.50
N PHE A 10 2.93 90.06 -14.10
CA PHE A 10 1.50 90.06 -14.38
C PHE A 10 0.72 89.73 -13.11
N THR A 11 -0.10 90.69 -12.71
CA THR A 11 -1.21 90.60 -11.76
C THR A 11 -2.32 89.70 -12.33
N GLY A 12 -2.91 88.84 -11.50
CA GLY A 12 -4.07 88.04 -11.89
C GLY A 12 -4.76 87.33 -10.72
N ALA A 13 -5.78 88.00 -10.19
CA ALA A 13 -7.00 87.49 -9.54
C ALA A 13 -6.93 86.28 -8.58
N ALA A 14 -7.29 86.57 -7.32
CA ALA A 14 -7.74 85.60 -6.33
C ALA A 14 -9.03 84.91 -6.79
N THR A 15 -9.04 83.57 -6.73
CA THR A 15 -10.27 82.77 -6.61
C THR A 15 -10.06 81.78 -5.47
N LEU A 16 -10.80 81.99 -4.38
CA LEU A 16 -10.93 81.02 -3.30
C LEU A 16 -11.58 79.75 -3.88
N THR A 17 -10.85 78.64 -3.86
CA THR A 17 -11.44 77.30 -3.96
C THR A 17 -11.04 76.52 -2.71
N THR A 18 -12.07 76.16 -1.95
CA THR A 18 -12.01 75.34 -0.74
C THR A 18 -11.47 73.96 -1.07
N ALA A 19 -10.20 73.70 -0.78
CA ALA A 19 -9.64 72.35 -0.79
C ALA A 19 -10.04 71.63 0.50
N ALA A 20 -11.13 70.85 0.42
CA ALA A 20 -11.47 69.85 1.42
C ALA A 20 -10.29 68.88 1.59
N GLY A 21 -9.86 68.70 2.84
CA GLY A 21 -8.80 67.78 3.20
C GLY A 21 -9.17 66.34 2.81
N ALA A 22 -8.48 65.82 1.80
CA ALA A 22 -8.46 64.39 1.53
C ALA A 22 -7.52 63.74 2.56
N THR A 23 -8.11 63.22 3.64
CA THR A 23 -7.48 62.22 4.50
C THR A 23 -7.19 61.00 3.63
N ALA A 24 -5.91 60.80 3.29
CA ALA A 24 -5.45 59.58 2.66
C ALA A 24 -5.59 58.43 3.66
N LEU A 25 -6.74 57.75 3.62
CA LEU A 25 -6.94 56.44 4.23
C LEU A 25 -5.98 55.46 3.54
N TRP A 26 -4.84 55.20 4.18
CA TRP A 26 -4.05 54.00 3.89
C TRP A 26 -4.87 52.81 4.35
N ALA A 27 -5.77 52.34 3.49
CA ALA A 27 -6.35 51.02 3.65
C ALA A 27 -5.17 50.04 3.56
N SER A 28 -4.84 49.42 4.69
CA SER A 28 -4.00 48.24 4.72
C SER A 28 -4.61 47.21 3.78
N ARG A 29 -4.06 47.07 2.57
CA ARG A 29 -4.25 45.86 1.78
C ARG A 29 -3.65 44.74 2.63
N ALA A 30 -4.47 44.08 3.42
CA ALA A 30 -4.20 42.71 3.82
C ALA A 30 -3.94 41.98 2.50
N ALA A 31 -2.69 41.62 2.26
CA ALA A 31 -2.34 40.81 1.11
C ALA A 31 -3.15 39.52 1.29
N ALA A 32 -4.22 39.37 0.50
CA ALA A 32 -4.90 38.10 0.39
C ALA A 32 -3.81 37.09 0.04
N GLY A 33 -3.67 36.05 0.88
CA GLY A 33 -2.71 34.99 0.64
C GLY A 33 -2.93 34.39 -0.77
N PRO A 34 -1.92 33.71 -1.32
CA PRO A 34 -2.12 32.98 -2.57
C PRO A 34 -3.40 32.12 -2.46
N PRO A 35 -4.23 32.08 -3.52
CA PRO A 35 -5.47 31.31 -3.49
C PRO A 35 -5.13 29.86 -3.11
N GLY A 36 -5.91 29.33 -2.15
CA GLY A 36 -5.74 27.95 -1.69
C GLY A 36 -6.07 26.94 -2.80
N PRO A 37 -5.71 25.66 -2.60
CA PRO A 37 -6.08 24.60 -3.52
C PRO A 37 -7.61 24.55 -3.70
N ALA A 38 -8.05 24.14 -4.89
CA ALA A 38 -9.47 23.99 -5.16
C ALA A 38 -10.11 23.04 -4.12
N PRO A 39 -11.34 23.34 -3.66
CA PRO A 39 -12.08 22.41 -2.82
C PRO A 39 -12.30 21.11 -3.60
N LEU A 40 -11.99 19.97 -2.96
CA LEU A 40 -12.36 18.66 -3.47
C LEU A 40 -13.77 18.34 -2.96
N PRO A 41 -14.60 17.63 -3.72
CA PRO A 41 -15.88 17.15 -3.23
C PRO A 41 -15.66 16.18 -2.06
N ASP A 42 -16.63 16.12 -1.15
CA ASP A 42 -16.61 15.12 -0.09
C ASP A 42 -16.88 13.73 -0.72
N PRO A 43 -16.04 12.73 -0.44
CA PRO A 43 -16.18 11.39 -1.01
C PRO A 43 -17.31 10.61 -0.32
N THR A 44 -17.82 9.61 -1.02
CA THR A 44 -18.62 8.52 -0.46
C THR A 44 -17.94 7.19 -0.77
N PHE A 45 -18.28 6.15 -0.02
CA PHE A 45 -17.66 4.83 -0.15
C PHE A 45 -18.73 3.72 -0.13
N THR A 46 -18.50 2.67 -0.92
CA THR A 46 -19.25 1.41 -0.84
C THR A 46 -18.26 0.30 -0.53
N GLU A 47 -18.46 -0.37 0.60
CA GLU A 47 -17.54 -1.39 1.10
C GLU A 47 -17.83 -2.77 0.53
N VAL A 48 -16.77 -3.56 0.36
CA VAL A 48 -16.82 -4.99 0.02
C VAL A 48 -15.88 -5.78 0.92
N SER A 49 -16.16 -7.06 1.09
CA SER A 49 -15.31 -8.00 1.84
C SER A 49 -14.69 -8.98 0.85
N VAL A 50 -13.42 -8.74 0.52
CA VAL A 50 -12.57 -9.65 -0.25
C VAL A 50 -11.31 -9.81 0.59
N HIS A 51 -11.09 -11.00 1.14
CA HIS A 51 -9.86 -11.31 1.85
C HIS A 51 -8.75 -11.53 0.81
N ASP A 52 -7.53 -11.09 1.10
CA ASP A 52 -6.36 -11.23 0.21
C ASP A 52 -6.56 -10.65 -1.21
N PRO A 53 -6.92 -9.36 -1.36
CA PRO A 53 -7.28 -8.80 -2.67
C PRO A 53 -6.07 -8.64 -3.60
N SER A 54 -6.02 -9.39 -4.69
CA SER A 54 -5.12 -9.16 -5.83
C SER A 54 -5.80 -8.37 -6.95
N VAL A 55 -5.21 -7.23 -7.31
CA VAL A 55 -5.76 -6.29 -8.28
C VAL A 55 -5.37 -6.62 -9.72
N ILE A 56 -6.35 -6.55 -10.62
CA ILE A 56 -6.15 -6.44 -12.07
C ILE A 56 -6.96 -5.25 -12.60
N VAL A 57 -6.44 -4.57 -13.62
CA VAL A 57 -7.15 -3.49 -14.31
C VAL A 57 -7.36 -3.87 -15.77
N THR A 58 -8.62 -3.95 -16.17
CA THR A 58 -9.02 -4.22 -17.57
C THR A 58 -10.15 -3.29 -17.98
N ASP A 59 -10.10 -2.83 -19.23
CA ASP A 59 -11.12 -1.95 -19.82
C ASP A 59 -11.44 -0.70 -18.98
N GLY A 60 -10.43 -0.18 -18.28
CA GLY A 60 -10.54 1.01 -17.42
C GLY A 60 -11.21 0.77 -16.07
N ARG A 61 -11.51 -0.48 -15.73
CA ARG A 61 -12.13 -0.91 -14.47
C ARG A 61 -11.13 -1.67 -13.60
N PHE A 62 -11.21 -1.47 -12.29
CA PHE A 62 -10.46 -2.23 -11.31
C PHE A 62 -11.25 -3.46 -10.89
N HIS A 63 -10.59 -4.59 -10.81
CA HIS A 63 -11.10 -5.84 -10.24
C HIS A 63 -10.14 -6.29 -9.16
N VAL A 64 -10.67 -6.84 -8.08
CA VAL A 64 -9.89 -7.55 -7.07
C VAL A 64 -10.42 -8.97 -6.95
N PHE A 65 -9.52 -9.94 -6.93
CA PHE A 65 -9.80 -11.35 -6.69
C PHE A 65 -9.07 -11.74 -5.40
N GLY A 66 -9.69 -12.56 -4.58
CA GLY A 66 -9.08 -12.95 -3.31
C GLY A 66 -9.40 -14.38 -2.90
N SER A 67 -9.16 -14.66 -1.63
CA SER A 67 -9.49 -15.94 -1.00
C SER A 67 -10.99 -16.23 -1.08
N HIS A 68 -11.34 -17.51 -0.91
CA HIS A 68 -12.72 -18.03 -0.94
C HIS A 68 -13.45 -17.77 -2.25
N LEU A 69 -12.71 -17.53 -3.34
CA LEU A 69 -13.24 -17.16 -4.65
C LEU A 69 -14.10 -15.88 -4.59
N ALA A 70 -13.76 -14.99 -3.65
CA ALA A 70 -14.34 -13.67 -3.55
C ALA A 70 -13.76 -12.74 -4.60
N ALA A 71 -14.62 -11.94 -5.24
CA ALA A 71 -14.20 -10.94 -6.21
C ALA A 71 -15.08 -9.69 -6.11
N ALA A 72 -14.49 -8.53 -6.40
CA ALA A 72 -15.19 -7.27 -6.47
C ALA A 72 -14.61 -6.39 -7.58
N ARG A 73 -15.38 -5.38 -8.01
CA ARG A 73 -14.96 -4.43 -9.03
C ARG A 73 -15.30 -2.99 -8.66
N SER A 74 -14.57 -2.04 -9.24
CA SER A 74 -14.79 -0.61 -9.05
C SER A 74 -14.31 0.19 -10.26
N ASP A 75 -15.05 1.25 -10.61
CA ASP A 75 -14.63 2.21 -11.65
C ASP A 75 -13.76 3.35 -11.07
N ASP A 76 -13.78 3.56 -9.75
CA ASP A 76 -13.19 4.74 -9.11
C ASP A 76 -12.37 4.46 -7.85
N LEU A 77 -12.28 3.21 -7.39
CA LEU A 77 -11.63 2.74 -6.16
C LEU A 77 -12.35 3.11 -4.85
N LEU A 78 -13.44 3.87 -4.92
CA LEU A 78 -14.22 4.34 -3.76
C LEU A 78 -15.48 3.49 -3.59
N HIS A 79 -16.15 3.19 -4.71
CA HIS A 79 -17.41 2.45 -4.75
C HIS A 79 -17.16 1.07 -5.34
N TRP A 80 -17.24 0.05 -4.49
CA TRP A 80 -17.04 -1.33 -4.88
C TRP A 80 -18.37 -2.07 -5.05
N GLU A 81 -18.42 -2.93 -6.06
CA GLU A 81 -19.50 -3.89 -6.32
C GLU A 81 -18.97 -5.30 -6.11
N SER A 82 -19.64 -6.10 -5.27
CA SER A 82 -19.31 -7.52 -5.13
C SER A 82 -19.69 -8.27 -6.40
N VAL A 83 -18.78 -9.09 -6.91
CA VAL A 83 -18.93 -9.90 -8.14
C VAL A 83 -19.18 -11.35 -7.78
N ALA A 84 -18.38 -11.89 -6.85
CA ALA A 84 -18.41 -13.29 -6.46
C ALA A 84 -18.02 -13.42 -4.98
N ASP A 85 -18.49 -14.49 -4.35
CA ASP A 85 -18.09 -14.89 -3.00
C ASP A 85 -18.39 -16.38 -2.83
N LEU A 86 -17.64 -17.02 -1.93
CA LEU A 86 -17.72 -18.42 -1.56
C LEU A 86 -17.39 -19.43 -2.68
N VAL A 87 -16.73 -20.52 -2.30
CA VAL A 87 -16.51 -21.67 -3.17
C VAL A 87 -17.75 -22.54 -3.18
N THR A 88 -18.62 -22.34 -4.18
CA THR A 88 -19.85 -23.10 -4.37
C THR A 88 -20.12 -23.33 -5.85
N PRO A 89 -20.94 -24.33 -6.23
CA PRO A 89 -21.34 -24.54 -7.63
C PRO A 89 -22.08 -23.36 -8.26
N GLN A 90 -22.54 -22.38 -7.48
CA GLN A 90 -23.24 -21.18 -7.97
C GLN A 90 -22.31 -19.98 -8.15
N ASN A 91 -21.03 -20.07 -7.77
CA ASN A 91 -20.09 -18.98 -7.92
C ASN A 91 -19.90 -18.67 -9.42
N PRO A 92 -20.14 -17.42 -9.87
CA PRO A 92 -20.17 -17.09 -11.29
C PRO A 92 -18.82 -17.18 -12.00
N LEU A 93 -17.71 -17.25 -11.23
CA LEU A 93 -16.37 -17.34 -11.80
C LEU A 93 -16.11 -18.70 -12.44
N PHE A 94 -16.92 -19.75 -12.19
CA PHE A 94 -16.77 -21.07 -12.81
C PHE A 94 -18.15 -21.60 -13.22
N GLU A 95 -18.21 -22.58 -14.14
CA GLU A 95 -19.47 -23.30 -14.39
C GLU A 95 -19.88 -24.14 -13.16
N ASP A 96 -18.93 -24.86 -12.58
CA ASP A 96 -18.99 -25.45 -11.24
C ASP A 96 -17.56 -25.60 -10.69
N VAL A 97 -17.16 -24.72 -9.77
CA VAL A 97 -15.80 -24.76 -9.21
C VAL A 97 -15.51 -26.07 -8.47
N THR A 98 -16.52 -26.70 -7.86
CA THR A 98 -16.33 -27.90 -7.02
C THR A 98 -16.01 -29.13 -7.86
N GLU A 99 -16.48 -29.16 -9.11
CA GLU A 99 -16.12 -30.18 -10.09
C GLU A 99 -14.84 -29.79 -10.84
N GLU A 100 -14.74 -28.55 -11.33
CA GLU A 100 -13.59 -28.07 -12.10
C GLU A 100 -12.27 -28.19 -11.33
N LEU A 101 -12.25 -27.86 -10.03
CA LEU A 101 -11.02 -27.86 -9.21
C LEU A 101 -10.96 -29.03 -8.22
N ALA A 102 -11.69 -30.12 -8.48
CA ALA A 102 -11.80 -31.27 -7.57
C ALA A 102 -10.43 -31.87 -7.15
N GLU A 103 -9.44 -31.87 -8.06
CA GLU A 103 -8.09 -32.38 -7.75
C GLU A 103 -7.37 -31.51 -6.72
N ALA A 104 -7.56 -30.19 -6.76
CA ALA A 104 -6.93 -29.25 -5.83
C ALA A 104 -7.54 -29.39 -4.44
N PHE A 105 -8.87 -29.46 -4.36
CA PHE A 105 -9.59 -29.70 -3.11
C PHE A 105 -9.22 -31.05 -2.49
N ALA A 106 -9.14 -32.10 -3.30
CA ALA A 106 -8.75 -33.43 -2.83
C ALA A 106 -7.31 -33.46 -2.30
N TRP A 107 -6.37 -32.78 -2.96
CA TRP A 107 -4.99 -32.70 -2.50
C TRP A 107 -4.86 -31.95 -1.16
N ALA A 108 -5.50 -30.78 -1.09
CA ALA A 108 -5.42 -29.85 0.02
C ALA A 108 -6.33 -30.24 1.19
N ASN A 109 -7.21 -31.24 1.04
CA ASN A 109 -8.20 -31.60 2.05
C ASN A 109 -9.02 -30.38 2.53
N SER A 110 -9.49 -29.59 1.56
CA SER A 110 -10.15 -28.31 1.79
C SER A 110 -11.35 -28.16 0.87
N ASP A 111 -12.36 -27.43 1.32
CA ASP A 111 -13.56 -27.06 0.56
C ASP A 111 -13.56 -25.60 0.11
N THR A 112 -12.42 -24.91 0.30
CA THR A 112 -12.25 -23.51 -0.09
C THR A 112 -10.91 -23.28 -0.80
N LEU A 113 -10.81 -22.13 -1.45
CA LEU A 113 -9.61 -21.63 -2.11
C LEU A 113 -9.00 -20.50 -1.28
N TRP A 114 -7.70 -20.34 -1.38
CA TRP A 114 -6.94 -19.24 -0.77
C TRP A 114 -6.55 -18.23 -1.85
N ALA A 115 -5.74 -17.24 -1.49
CA ALA A 115 -5.46 -16.04 -2.27
C ALA A 115 -5.20 -16.35 -3.75
N ALA A 116 -6.00 -15.74 -4.61
CA ALA A 116 -5.89 -15.89 -6.04
C ALA A 116 -5.20 -14.66 -6.65
N ASP A 117 -4.54 -14.86 -7.78
CA ASP A 117 -4.08 -13.77 -8.63
C ASP A 117 -4.60 -13.96 -10.06
N VAL A 118 -5.05 -12.88 -10.69
CA VAL A 118 -5.56 -12.91 -12.06
C VAL A 118 -4.70 -11.99 -12.92
N SER A 119 -4.17 -12.56 -14.00
CA SER A 119 -3.33 -11.82 -14.94
C SER A 119 -3.85 -11.98 -16.38
N ARG A 120 -3.65 -10.94 -17.18
CA ARG A 120 -3.97 -10.99 -18.61
C ARG A 120 -2.86 -11.73 -19.36
N THR A 121 -3.27 -12.71 -20.15
CA THR A 121 -2.37 -13.50 -21.00
C THR A 121 -2.03 -12.78 -22.31
N PRO A 122 -0.94 -13.18 -23.01
CA PRO A 122 -0.56 -12.56 -24.29
C PRO A 122 -1.63 -12.65 -25.39
N ASP A 123 -2.50 -13.67 -25.35
CA ASP A 123 -3.58 -13.85 -26.33
C ASP A 123 -4.86 -13.05 -25.98
N GLY A 124 -4.85 -12.33 -24.87
CA GLY A 124 -5.91 -11.43 -24.45
C GLY A 124 -6.89 -12.00 -23.43
N ARG A 125 -6.81 -13.30 -23.13
CA ARG A 125 -7.60 -13.99 -22.09
C ARG A 125 -7.09 -13.72 -20.68
N PHE A 126 -7.82 -14.17 -19.67
CA PHE A 126 -7.51 -13.99 -18.26
C PHE A 126 -7.16 -15.31 -17.60
N ARG A 127 -6.01 -15.37 -16.94
CA ARG A 127 -5.54 -16.56 -16.22
C ARG A 127 -5.54 -16.29 -14.73
N MET A 128 -6.30 -17.10 -13.99
CA MET A 128 -6.32 -17.16 -12.55
C MET A 128 -5.30 -18.18 -12.06
N TYR A 129 -4.37 -17.75 -11.21
CA TYR A 129 -3.53 -18.62 -10.39
C TYR A 129 -4.30 -18.86 -9.10
N TYR A 130 -4.86 -20.05 -8.95
CA TYR A 130 -5.60 -20.45 -7.75
C TYR A 130 -4.71 -21.28 -6.84
N CYS A 131 -5.03 -21.29 -5.55
CA CYS A 131 -4.42 -22.23 -4.61
C CYS A 131 -5.43 -22.72 -3.56
N ALA A 132 -5.18 -23.92 -3.04
CA ALA A 132 -5.94 -24.53 -1.95
C ALA A 132 -4.96 -25.07 -0.91
N CYS A 133 -5.31 -24.95 0.37
CA CYS A 133 -4.49 -25.37 1.51
C CYS A 133 -5.37 -25.99 2.59
N GLU A 134 -4.85 -27.03 3.27
CA GLU A 134 -5.50 -27.66 4.43
C GLU A 134 -5.68 -26.67 5.61
N GLY A 135 -4.85 -25.63 5.64
CA GLY A 135 -4.83 -24.59 6.67
C GLY A 135 -4.06 -24.96 7.92
N SER A 136 -4.18 -26.20 8.41
CA SER A 136 -3.42 -26.67 9.58
C SER A 136 -1.99 -27.12 9.25
N SER A 137 -1.68 -27.33 7.98
CA SER A 137 -0.37 -27.75 7.47
C SER A 137 -0.15 -27.19 6.06
N PRO A 138 1.08 -27.14 5.53
CA PRO A 138 1.36 -26.69 4.16
C PRO A 138 1.03 -27.79 3.13
N ARG A 139 -0.09 -28.51 3.33
CA ARG A 139 -0.63 -29.45 2.35
C ARG A 139 -1.45 -28.66 1.35
N SER A 140 -0.78 -28.21 0.30
CA SER A 140 -1.36 -27.24 -0.63
C SER A 140 -1.05 -27.56 -2.09
N ALA A 141 -1.97 -27.14 -2.96
CA ALA A 141 -1.85 -27.23 -4.41
C ALA A 141 -2.08 -25.84 -5.03
N MET A 142 -1.31 -25.55 -6.08
CA MET A 142 -1.44 -24.36 -6.91
C MET A 142 -1.60 -24.78 -8.38
N GLY A 143 -2.56 -24.18 -9.06
CA GLY A 143 -2.85 -24.43 -10.46
C GLY A 143 -3.26 -23.16 -11.19
N THR A 144 -3.58 -23.29 -12.47
CA THR A 144 -4.14 -22.19 -13.26
C THR A 144 -5.49 -22.54 -13.83
N ALA A 145 -6.35 -21.54 -13.99
CA ALA A 145 -7.59 -21.65 -14.75
C ALA A 145 -7.68 -20.46 -15.72
N ILE A 146 -8.32 -20.64 -16.87
CA ILE A 146 -8.38 -19.64 -17.95
C ILE A 146 -9.82 -19.28 -18.33
N ALA A 147 -10.07 -17.99 -18.56
CA ALA A 147 -11.34 -17.45 -19.03
C ALA A 147 -11.13 -16.45 -20.18
N ASP A 148 -12.12 -16.35 -21.06
CA ASP A 148 -12.12 -15.31 -22.11
C ASP A 148 -12.44 -13.91 -21.55
N GLU A 149 -13.22 -13.86 -20.46
CA GLU A 149 -13.63 -12.65 -19.76
C GLU A 149 -13.08 -12.66 -18.32
N VAL A 150 -12.76 -11.48 -17.77
CA VAL A 150 -12.12 -11.37 -16.44
C VAL A 150 -13.00 -11.92 -15.31
N GLU A 151 -14.32 -11.85 -15.48
CA GLU A 151 -15.32 -12.36 -14.51
C GLU A 151 -15.76 -13.81 -14.83
N GLY A 152 -15.01 -14.54 -15.66
CA GLY A 152 -15.25 -15.95 -15.95
C GLY A 152 -16.29 -16.23 -17.05
N PRO A 153 -16.75 -17.48 -17.17
CA PRO A 153 -16.33 -18.63 -16.37
C PRO A 153 -14.91 -19.08 -16.72
N TYR A 154 -14.12 -19.37 -15.69
CA TYR A 154 -12.79 -19.97 -15.76
C TYR A 154 -12.91 -21.49 -15.95
N ARG A 155 -11.96 -22.07 -16.68
CA ARG A 155 -11.80 -23.52 -16.89
C ARG A 155 -10.43 -23.95 -16.41
N ASP A 156 -10.35 -25.07 -15.70
CA ASP A 156 -9.08 -25.54 -15.15
C ASP A 156 -8.05 -25.87 -16.25
N GLU A 157 -6.82 -25.42 -16.05
CA GLU A 157 -5.64 -25.77 -16.84
C GLU A 157 -4.70 -26.73 -16.05
N GLY A 158 -5.07 -27.08 -14.81
CA GLY A 158 -4.42 -28.08 -13.99
C GLY A 158 -3.46 -27.53 -12.93
N ILE A 159 -3.16 -28.40 -11.96
CA ILE A 159 -2.18 -28.14 -10.88
C ILE A 159 -0.75 -28.27 -11.42
N PHE A 160 0.09 -27.28 -11.15
CA PHE A 160 1.50 -27.27 -11.56
C PHE A 160 2.46 -27.28 -10.36
N LEU A 161 2.00 -27.04 -9.14
CA LEU A 161 2.85 -27.01 -7.95
C LEU A 161 2.14 -27.58 -6.72
N ARG A 162 2.85 -28.38 -5.93
CA ARG A 162 2.37 -28.95 -4.68
C ARG A 162 3.36 -28.77 -3.53
N SER A 163 2.81 -28.82 -2.32
CA SER A 163 3.54 -28.84 -1.05
C SER A 163 2.84 -29.78 -0.07
N GLY A 164 3.56 -30.20 0.98
CA GLY A 164 3.03 -31.08 2.02
C GLY A 164 2.93 -32.55 1.59
N MET A 165 3.73 -32.98 0.61
CA MET A 165 3.92 -34.39 0.27
C MET A 165 4.88 -35.06 1.27
N TRP A 166 4.38 -35.31 2.49
CA TRP A 166 5.19 -35.88 3.57
C TRP A 166 5.78 -37.24 3.17
N ASP A 167 7.07 -37.41 3.47
CA ASP A 167 7.84 -38.63 3.16
C ASP A 167 7.95 -38.98 1.66
N GLU A 168 7.58 -38.04 0.79
CA GLU A 168 7.64 -38.18 -0.67
C GLU A 168 8.55 -37.10 -1.30
N PRO A 169 9.12 -37.36 -2.48
CA PRO A 169 9.84 -36.33 -3.23
C PRO A 169 8.95 -35.13 -3.55
N SER A 170 9.43 -33.92 -3.22
CA SER A 170 8.87 -32.64 -3.62
C SER A 170 9.26 -32.23 -5.04
N GLU A 171 8.82 -31.04 -5.44
CA GLU A 171 9.00 -30.48 -6.79
C GLU A 171 10.48 -30.33 -7.19
N ASP A 172 11.38 -30.19 -6.23
CA ASP A 172 12.83 -30.15 -6.45
C ASP A 172 13.51 -31.54 -6.44
N GLY A 173 12.74 -32.61 -6.23
CA GLY A 173 13.20 -34.00 -6.18
C GLY A 173 13.77 -34.47 -4.83
N THR A 174 13.83 -33.60 -3.81
CA THR A 174 14.21 -33.98 -2.44
C THR A 174 12.98 -34.30 -1.60
N LEU A 175 13.11 -34.83 -0.37
CA LEU A 175 11.93 -35.05 0.47
C LEU A 175 11.36 -33.72 0.95
N TYR A 176 10.03 -33.58 0.95
CA TYR A 176 9.40 -32.32 1.37
C TYR A 176 9.69 -31.99 2.84
N ASP A 177 10.34 -30.85 3.09
CA ASP A 177 10.59 -30.28 4.42
C ASP A 177 10.08 -28.85 4.50
N ALA A 178 9.02 -28.62 5.29
CA ALA A 178 8.39 -27.31 5.43
C ALA A 178 9.25 -26.25 6.14
N GLN A 179 10.44 -26.58 6.65
CA GLN A 179 11.39 -25.57 7.13
C GLN A 179 12.14 -24.89 5.99
N VAL A 180 12.27 -25.55 4.83
CA VAL A 180 13.07 -25.07 3.69
C VAL A 180 12.28 -25.01 2.38
N HIS A 181 11.20 -25.79 2.24
CA HIS A 181 10.31 -25.76 1.10
C HIS A 181 9.07 -24.89 1.37
N PRO A 182 8.57 -24.17 0.35
CA PRO A 182 7.45 -23.28 0.52
C PRO A 182 6.14 -24.03 0.73
N ASN A 183 5.20 -23.35 1.38
CA ASN A 183 3.79 -23.64 1.16
C ASN A 183 3.39 -23.11 -0.22
N ALA A 184 2.81 -23.96 -1.08
CA ALA A 184 2.47 -23.63 -2.46
C ALA A 184 1.15 -22.83 -2.57
N ILE A 185 1.14 -21.61 -2.00
CA ILE A 185 0.01 -20.67 -1.98
C ILE A 185 0.49 -19.23 -2.21
N ASP A 186 -0.44 -18.27 -2.20
CA ASP A 186 -0.21 -16.82 -2.35
C ASP A 186 0.54 -16.42 -3.64
N PRO A 187 0.06 -16.84 -4.82
CA PRO A 187 0.69 -16.47 -6.09
C PRO A 187 0.55 -14.97 -6.38
N HIS A 188 1.58 -14.42 -7.02
CA HIS A 188 1.50 -13.18 -7.79
C HIS A 188 2.29 -13.34 -9.08
N ALA A 189 1.56 -13.39 -10.20
CA ALA A 189 2.10 -13.53 -11.54
C ALA A 189 2.24 -12.16 -12.20
N PHE A 190 3.44 -11.85 -12.70
CA PHE A 190 3.73 -10.56 -13.30
C PHE A 190 4.71 -10.67 -14.45
N VAL A 191 4.78 -9.63 -15.27
CA VAL A 191 5.78 -9.47 -16.32
C VAL A 191 6.82 -8.46 -15.83
N ASP A 192 8.08 -8.87 -15.79
CA ASP A 192 9.17 -8.00 -15.36
C ASP A 192 9.52 -6.93 -16.42
N ALA A 193 10.40 -5.99 -16.07
CA ALA A 193 10.80 -4.90 -16.96
C ALA A 193 11.55 -5.39 -18.22
N GLU A 194 12.08 -6.61 -18.17
CA GLU A 194 12.75 -7.30 -19.27
C GLU A 194 11.78 -8.11 -20.15
N GLY A 195 10.49 -8.19 -19.77
CA GLY A 195 9.46 -8.92 -20.50
C GLY A 195 9.35 -10.40 -20.15
N ARG A 196 9.99 -10.86 -19.06
CA ARG A 196 9.87 -12.25 -18.58
C ARG A 196 8.64 -12.39 -17.70
N HIS A 197 7.91 -13.48 -17.89
CA HIS A 197 6.78 -13.84 -17.04
C HIS A 197 7.31 -14.55 -15.79
N ARG A 198 6.89 -14.08 -14.62
CA ARG A 198 7.40 -14.51 -13.31
C ARG A 198 6.25 -14.80 -12.38
N LEU A 199 6.47 -15.71 -11.43
CA LEU A 199 5.57 -16.01 -10.33
C LEU A 199 6.33 -15.87 -9.02
N VAL A 200 5.93 -14.93 -8.16
CA VAL A 200 6.38 -14.92 -6.76
C VAL A 200 5.27 -15.53 -5.91
N TYR A 201 5.62 -16.37 -4.95
CA TYR A 201 4.64 -17.07 -4.12
C TYR A 201 5.24 -17.53 -2.79
N GLY A 202 4.39 -18.01 -1.88
CA GLY A 202 4.79 -18.64 -0.63
C GLY A 202 4.15 -18.00 0.60
N SER A 203 3.93 -18.83 1.61
CA SER A 203 3.45 -18.41 2.92
C SER A 203 4.07 -19.29 4.00
N TYR A 204 4.65 -18.64 5.00
CA TYR A 204 5.26 -19.28 6.15
C TYR A 204 6.31 -20.30 5.71
N SER A 205 6.30 -21.51 6.30
CA SER A 205 7.11 -22.66 5.90
C SER A 205 8.57 -22.30 5.52
N GLY A 206 9.04 -22.76 4.36
CA GLY A 206 10.36 -22.48 3.82
C GLY A 206 10.54 -21.07 3.26
N GLY A 207 9.50 -20.23 3.26
CA GLY A 207 9.55 -18.85 2.82
C GLY A 207 8.95 -18.59 1.44
N ILE A 208 9.45 -17.51 0.83
CA ILE A 208 8.95 -16.90 -0.41
C ILE A 208 9.88 -17.26 -1.55
N PHE A 209 9.30 -17.69 -2.67
CA PHE A 209 10.03 -18.20 -3.83
C PHE A 209 9.60 -17.50 -5.11
N LEU A 210 10.47 -17.58 -6.12
CA LEU A 210 10.30 -16.97 -7.43
C LEU A 210 10.55 -18.00 -8.54
N LEU A 211 9.61 -18.13 -9.45
CA LEU A 211 9.68 -19.00 -10.63
C LEU A 211 9.62 -18.16 -11.93
N ASP A 212 10.33 -18.64 -12.95
CA ASP A 212 10.10 -18.25 -14.34
C ASP A 212 8.91 -19.02 -14.91
N LEU A 213 8.02 -18.33 -15.61
CA LEU A 213 6.85 -18.91 -16.25
C LEU A 213 6.99 -18.96 -17.77
N ASP A 214 6.41 -19.99 -18.38
CA ASP A 214 6.11 -19.97 -19.80
C ASP A 214 4.95 -18.99 -20.07
N PRO A 215 5.12 -18.02 -20.99
CA PRO A 215 4.13 -16.96 -21.21
C PRO A 215 2.81 -17.47 -21.81
N MET A 216 2.82 -18.62 -22.50
CA MET A 216 1.64 -19.18 -23.16
C MET A 216 0.82 -20.03 -22.19
N THR A 217 1.49 -20.91 -21.45
CA THR A 217 0.82 -21.83 -20.52
C THR A 217 0.61 -21.23 -19.13
N GLY A 218 1.43 -20.26 -18.73
CA GLY A 218 1.43 -19.72 -17.36
C GLY A 218 2.04 -20.68 -16.34
N HIS A 219 2.56 -21.83 -16.77
CA HIS A 219 3.19 -22.81 -15.87
C HIS A 219 4.70 -22.54 -15.73
N PRO A 220 5.33 -22.99 -14.64
CA PRO A 220 6.77 -22.83 -14.47
C PRO A 220 7.56 -23.48 -15.61
N LEU A 221 8.64 -22.82 -16.06
CA LEU A 221 9.59 -23.46 -16.96
C LEU A 221 10.19 -24.72 -16.30
N PRO A 222 10.48 -25.80 -17.07
CA PRO A 222 10.97 -27.06 -16.52
C PRO A 222 12.29 -26.94 -15.74
N GLY A 223 12.47 -27.78 -14.72
CA GLY A 223 13.74 -27.96 -14.01
C GLY A 223 14.07 -26.90 -12.95
N GLN A 224 13.08 -26.13 -12.49
CA GLN A 224 13.25 -25.11 -11.45
C GLN A 224 13.00 -25.61 -10.01
N GLY A 225 12.31 -26.75 -9.84
CA GLY A 225 11.79 -27.14 -8.54
C GLY A 225 10.88 -26.05 -7.97
N TYR A 226 11.11 -25.65 -6.71
CA TYR A 226 10.41 -24.52 -6.10
C TYR A 226 10.90 -23.13 -6.55
N GLY A 227 12.01 -23.04 -7.27
CA GLY A 227 12.55 -21.78 -7.78
C GLY A 227 13.56 -21.10 -6.86
N ILE A 228 13.68 -19.78 -6.97
CA ILE A 228 14.66 -18.96 -6.24
C ILE A 228 14.07 -18.50 -4.91
N HIS A 229 14.68 -18.88 -3.79
CA HIS A 229 14.29 -18.38 -2.46
C HIS A 229 14.64 -16.89 -2.28
N LEU A 230 13.66 -16.07 -1.89
CA LEU A 230 13.78 -14.62 -1.72
C LEU A 230 13.85 -14.17 -0.25
N THR A 231 13.13 -14.83 0.67
CA THR A 231 13.05 -14.48 2.10
C THR A 231 12.29 -15.57 2.86
N GLY A 232 12.41 -15.63 4.19
CA GLY A 232 11.70 -16.59 5.03
C GLY A 232 12.50 -17.86 5.32
N GLY A 233 11.78 -18.88 5.81
CA GLY A 233 12.36 -20.13 6.28
C GLY A 233 12.01 -20.43 7.75
N ASN A 234 12.07 -21.72 8.11
CA ASN A 234 11.80 -22.24 9.45
C ASN A 234 10.43 -21.84 10.01
N HIS A 235 9.42 -21.74 9.15
CA HIS A 235 8.07 -21.28 9.52
C HIS A 235 8.02 -19.82 10.02
N ALA A 236 8.91 -18.95 9.54
CA ALA A 236 8.78 -17.52 9.72
C ALA A 236 7.38 -17.03 9.27
N ARG A 237 6.69 -16.22 10.08
CA ARG A 237 5.36 -15.67 9.72
C ARG A 237 5.46 -14.57 8.67
N ILE A 238 5.80 -14.95 7.45
CA ILE A 238 5.98 -14.09 6.28
C ILE A 238 5.21 -14.71 5.12
N GLU A 239 4.33 -13.93 4.49
CA GLU A 239 3.48 -14.39 3.39
C GLU A 239 3.06 -13.25 2.45
N ALA A 240 2.16 -13.55 1.51
CA ALA A 240 1.55 -12.61 0.59
C ALA A 240 2.56 -11.76 -0.19
N PRO A 241 3.49 -12.38 -0.94
CA PRO A 241 4.50 -11.64 -1.68
C PRO A 241 3.88 -10.94 -2.90
N TYR A 242 4.17 -9.65 -3.04
CA TYR A 242 3.80 -8.89 -4.23
C TYR A 242 5.00 -8.08 -4.72
N ILE A 243 5.31 -8.16 -6.02
CA ILE A 243 6.45 -7.45 -6.62
C ILE A 243 5.94 -6.28 -7.46
N LEU A 244 6.15 -5.07 -6.97
CA LEU A 244 5.86 -3.84 -7.70
C LEU A 244 7.13 -3.31 -8.37
N HIS A 245 7.13 -3.15 -9.69
CA HIS A 245 8.19 -2.43 -10.39
C HIS A 245 7.86 -0.93 -10.49
N SER A 246 8.80 -0.07 -10.10
CA SER A 246 8.66 1.38 -10.27
C SER A 246 9.66 1.90 -11.30
N ARG A 247 9.16 2.25 -12.49
CA ARG A 247 9.96 2.90 -13.54
C ARG A 247 10.64 4.19 -13.06
N ARG A 248 9.99 4.93 -12.16
CA ARG A 248 10.52 6.17 -11.57
C ARG A 248 11.81 5.96 -10.80
N THR A 249 11.90 4.85 -10.08
CA THR A 249 13.08 4.55 -9.23
C THR A 249 14.01 3.54 -9.89
N GLY A 250 13.53 2.77 -10.87
CA GLY A 250 14.21 1.63 -11.50
C GLY A 250 14.42 0.47 -10.54
N CYS A 251 13.51 0.29 -9.57
CA CYS A 251 13.59 -0.75 -8.55
C CYS A 251 12.33 -1.63 -8.58
N TYR A 252 12.53 -2.89 -8.23
CA TYR A 252 11.48 -3.80 -7.80
C TYR A 252 11.31 -3.70 -6.29
N TYR A 253 10.08 -3.63 -5.81
CA TYR A 253 9.73 -3.63 -4.39
C TYR A 253 9.04 -4.95 -4.08
N LEU A 254 9.64 -5.76 -3.21
CA LEU A 254 9.01 -6.95 -2.65
C LEU A 254 8.20 -6.51 -1.43
N LEU A 255 6.89 -6.38 -1.64
CA LEU A 255 5.91 -6.19 -0.58
C LEU A 255 5.62 -7.56 0.04
N LEU A 256 5.51 -7.59 1.35
CA LEU A 256 5.28 -8.79 2.15
C LEU A 256 4.32 -8.45 3.28
N THR A 257 3.68 -9.46 3.85
CA THR A 257 2.97 -9.31 5.11
C THR A 257 3.59 -10.19 6.18
N PHE A 258 3.88 -9.58 7.34
CA PHE A 258 4.48 -10.23 8.49
C PHE A 258 3.45 -10.43 9.59
N GLY A 259 3.56 -11.52 10.36
CA GLY A 259 2.65 -11.85 11.46
C GLY A 259 1.45 -12.68 11.02
N GLY A 260 0.46 -12.82 11.91
CA GLY A 260 -0.79 -13.55 11.65
C GLY A 260 -1.93 -12.62 11.23
N LEU A 261 -2.78 -13.09 10.31
CA LEU A 261 -3.89 -12.32 9.73
C LEU A 261 -5.01 -11.98 10.71
N ASP A 262 -5.19 -12.78 11.77
CA ASP A 262 -6.27 -12.60 12.75
C ASP A 262 -6.08 -11.30 13.56
N ALA A 263 -7.12 -10.85 14.27
CA ALA A 263 -7.08 -9.59 15.01
C ALA A 263 -5.99 -9.54 16.10
N SER A 264 -5.51 -10.70 16.57
CA SER A 264 -4.43 -10.83 17.55
C SER A 264 -3.08 -11.23 16.94
N GLY A 265 -3.01 -11.44 15.63
CA GLY A 265 -1.83 -11.98 14.95
C GLY A 265 -0.76 -10.94 14.63
N GLY A 266 -1.10 -9.64 14.64
CA GLY A 266 -0.16 -8.54 14.42
C GLY A 266 0.27 -8.35 12.97
N TYR A 267 -0.64 -8.64 12.03
CA TYR A 267 -0.41 -8.50 10.59
C TYR A 267 0.06 -7.09 10.22
N ASN A 268 1.14 -7.01 9.43
CA ASN A 268 1.71 -5.73 9.04
C ASN A 268 2.44 -5.81 7.69
N VAL A 269 2.30 -4.75 6.90
CA VAL A 269 2.89 -4.63 5.56
C VAL A 269 4.35 -4.22 5.67
N ARG A 270 5.23 -4.98 5.00
CA ARG A 270 6.66 -4.71 4.91
C ARG A 270 7.16 -4.62 3.49
N VAL A 271 8.31 -3.98 3.31
CA VAL A 271 8.95 -3.85 1.99
C VAL A 271 10.47 -3.98 2.05
N GLY A 272 11.03 -4.66 1.06
CA GLY A 272 12.42 -4.53 0.61
C GLY A 272 12.47 -4.14 -0.86
N ARG A 273 13.64 -3.73 -1.36
CA ARG A 273 13.81 -3.39 -2.78
C ARG A 273 15.07 -3.97 -3.39
N SER A 274 15.02 -4.22 -4.69
CA SER A 274 16.13 -4.68 -5.51
C SER A 274 16.14 -3.97 -6.87
N ARG A 275 17.27 -4.04 -7.58
CA ARG A 275 17.39 -3.65 -9.00
C ARG A 275 17.03 -4.78 -9.96
N THR A 276 16.96 -6.01 -9.46
CA THR A 276 16.65 -7.24 -10.19
C THR A 276 15.52 -7.98 -9.48
N VAL A 277 14.73 -8.73 -10.23
CA VAL A 277 13.60 -9.50 -9.67
C VAL A 277 14.08 -10.59 -8.71
N GLU A 278 15.24 -11.19 -8.99
CA GLU A 278 15.85 -12.26 -8.19
C GLU A 278 16.45 -11.76 -6.86
N GLY A 279 16.44 -10.45 -6.62
CA GLY A 279 17.12 -9.86 -5.47
C GLY A 279 18.65 -9.76 -5.62
N PRO A 280 19.39 -9.55 -4.52
CA PRO A 280 18.88 -9.50 -3.14
C PRO A 280 17.98 -8.28 -2.91
N TYR A 281 16.90 -8.50 -2.17
CA TYR A 281 16.05 -7.41 -1.69
C TYR A 281 16.63 -6.89 -0.38
N LEU A 282 16.99 -5.61 -0.36
CA LEU A 282 17.50 -4.95 0.84
C LEU A 282 16.42 -4.04 1.43
N ASP A 283 16.44 -3.86 2.74
CA ASP A 283 15.62 -2.88 3.46
C ASP A 283 16.37 -1.52 3.61
N PRO A 284 15.75 -0.46 4.19
CA PRO A 284 16.41 0.84 4.36
C PRO A 284 17.64 0.82 5.27
N MET A 285 17.78 -0.22 6.10
CA MET A 285 18.89 -0.40 7.03
C MET A 285 20.06 -1.15 6.36
N GLY A 286 19.85 -1.68 5.15
CA GLY A 286 20.82 -2.45 4.40
C GLY A 286 20.82 -3.94 4.74
N ASN A 287 19.83 -4.43 5.48
CA ASN A 287 19.72 -5.87 5.74
C ASN A 287 19.17 -6.57 4.50
N ASP A 288 19.69 -7.77 4.23
CA ASP A 288 19.20 -8.65 3.18
C ASP A 288 17.99 -9.43 3.68
N LEU A 289 16.87 -9.37 2.96
CA LEU A 289 15.65 -10.07 3.36
C LEU A 289 15.81 -11.60 3.31
N ARG A 290 16.79 -12.14 2.58
CA ARG A 290 17.07 -13.59 2.61
C ARG A 290 17.45 -14.11 4.00
N GLU A 291 17.89 -13.23 4.89
CA GLU A 291 18.24 -13.55 6.28
C GLU A 291 17.04 -13.41 7.25
N ALA A 292 15.88 -12.93 6.78
CA ALA A 292 14.67 -12.80 7.57
C ALA A 292 13.97 -14.16 7.73
N LYS A 293 14.49 -14.99 8.64
CA LYS A 293 13.96 -16.33 8.95
C LYS A 293 13.79 -16.52 10.46
N ALA A 294 12.90 -17.43 10.84
CA ALA A 294 12.74 -17.82 12.25
C ALA A 294 13.97 -18.63 12.71
N ASP A 295 14.29 -18.56 14.01
CA ASP A 295 15.31 -19.41 14.61
C ASP A 295 14.77 -20.84 14.76
N PRO A 296 15.36 -21.85 14.08
CA PRO A 296 14.89 -23.24 14.18
C PRO A 296 15.11 -23.87 15.56
N GLY A 297 15.88 -23.22 16.44
CA GLY A 297 16.06 -23.61 17.84
C GLY A 297 14.98 -23.07 18.79
N LEU A 298 14.09 -22.20 18.32
CA LEU A 298 12.98 -21.61 19.09
C LEU A 298 11.64 -22.25 18.70
N PRO A 299 10.57 -22.04 19.49
CA PRO A 299 9.22 -22.48 19.09
C PRO A 299 8.82 -21.94 17.71
N LEU A 300 7.95 -22.68 17.01
CA LEU A 300 7.39 -22.27 15.73
C LEU A 300 6.85 -20.84 15.80
N PHE A 301 6.98 -20.13 14.67
CA PHE A 301 6.52 -18.75 14.52
C PHE A 301 7.29 -17.74 15.38
N ASP A 302 8.62 -17.92 15.48
CA ASP A 302 9.51 -16.96 16.12
C ASP A 302 9.57 -15.61 15.37
N ASP A 303 8.68 -14.71 15.74
CA ASP A 303 8.60 -13.36 15.20
C ASP A 303 9.82 -12.50 15.55
N ALA A 304 10.44 -12.72 16.72
CA ALA A 304 11.49 -11.86 17.23
C ALA A 304 12.73 -11.86 16.30
N SER A 305 12.99 -12.99 15.62
CA SER A 305 14.07 -13.11 14.65
C SER A 305 13.79 -12.41 13.32
N ILE A 306 12.52 -12.23 12.93
CA ILE A 306 12.15 -11.62 11.65
C ILE A 306 11.75 -10.14 11.77
N GLU A 307 11.28 -9.70 12.94
CA GLU A 307 10.95 -8.30 13.24
C GLU A 307 12.00 -7.24 12.85
N PRO A 308 13.32 -7.50 12.92
CA PRO A 308 14.34 -6.52 12.55
C PRO A 308 14.42 -6.19 11.05
N TYR A 309 13.79 -7.00 10.18
CA TYR A 309 13.95 -6.93 8.73
C TYR A 309 12.77 -6.25 8.02
N GLY A 310 13.07 -5.59 6.90
CA GLY A 310 12.06 -4.95 6.06
C GLY A 310 11.56 -3.62 6.64
N ALA A 311 11.27 -2.66 5.77
CA ALA A 311 10.63 -1.43 6.21
C ALA A 311 9.16 -1.71 6.55
N LYS A 312 8.74 -1.46 7.80
CA LYS A 312 7.33 -1.62 8.21
C LYS A 312 6.54 -0.41 7.75
N LEU A 313 5.71 -0.60 6.73
CA LEU A 313 4.94 0.47 6.09
C LEU A 313 3.64 0.79 6.82
N LEU A 314 2.95 -0.24 7.33
CA LEU A 314 1.63 -0.16 7.93
C LEU A 314 1.43 -1.31 8.93
N GLY A 315 0.79 -1.03 10.05
CA GLY A 315 0.32 -2.03 11.01
C GLY A 315 -0.85 -1.48 11.85
N ASN A 316 -1.21 -2.17 12.92
CA ASN A 316 -2.34 -1.79 13.78
C ASN A 316 -2.21 -0.35 14.27
N HIS A 317 -3.23 0.46 14.06
CA HIS A 317 -3.24 1.86 14.45
C HIS A 317 -4.65 2.42 14.59
N ARG A 318 -4.79 3.53 15.32
CA ARG A 318 -6.03 4.28 15.43
C ARG A 318 -5.74 5.77 15.57
N PHE A 319 -6.41 6.59 14.77
CA PHE A 319 -6.45 8.04 14.99
C PHE A 319 -7.50 8.30 16.09
N THR A 320 -7.04 8.86 17.21
CA THR A 320 -7.86 9.01 18.42
C THR A 320 -8.70 10.27 18.32
N ASP A 321 -9.83 10.17 17.64
CA ASP A 321 -10.89 11.17 17.68
C ASP A 321 -11.89 10.85 18.80
N LEU A 322 -12.35 11.88 19.50
CA LEU A 322 -13.13 11.72 20.74
C LEU A 322 -14.51 11.08 20.53
N GLU A 323 -15.01 11.00 19.30
CA GLU A 323 -16.41 10.60 19.00
C GLU A 323 -16.56 9.59 17.85
N ALA A 324 -15.47 9.10 17.24
CA ALA A 324 -15.56 8.22 16.07
C ALA A 324 -15.35 6.75 16.43
N GLU A 325 -16.43 5.97 16.35
CA GLU A 325 -16.43 4.50 16.42
C GLU A 325 -16.56 3.93 15.00
N GLY A 326 -15.84 2.86 14.67
CA GLY A 326 -16.01 2.08 13.43
C GLY A 326 -14.79 2.00 12.48
N PRO A 327 -14.96 1.36 11.31
CA PRO A 327 -13.85 1.01 10.40
C PRO A 327 -12.99 2.15 9.84
N GLY A 328 -13.46 3.40 9.94
CA GLY A 328 -12.71 4.59 9.52
C GLY A 328 -11.79 5.16 10.60
N ALA A 329 -11.83 4.65 11.84
CA ALA A 329 -11.03 5.15 12.96
C ALA A 329 -9.59 4.58 12.96
N GLY A 330 -9.36 3.43 12.33
CA GLY A 330 -8.08 2.75 12.37
C GLY A 330 -8.17 1.31 11.87
N TYR A 331 -7.03 0.64 11.79
CA TYR A 331 -6.88 -0.72 11.26
C TYR A 331 -6.33 -1.69 12.30
N VAL A 332 -6.75 -2.94 12.18
CA VAL A 332 -6.21 -4.10 12.88
C VAL A 332 -5.82 -5.12 11.82
N SER A 333 -4.63 -5.68 11.95
CA SER A 333 -4.05 -6.64 11.02
C SER A 333 -4.22 -6.27 9.54
N PRO A 334 -3.85 -5.03 9.11
CA PRO A 334 -3.89 -4.67 7.69
C PRO A 334 -2.78 -5.40 6.92
N GLY A 335 -3.14 -6.07 5.82
CA GLY A 335 -2.17 -6.84 5.07
C GLY A 335 -2.72 -7.60 3.89
N HIS A 336 -1.94 -8.59 3.45
CA HIS A 336 -2.08 -9.31 2.18
C HIS A 336 -2.36 -8.36 1.02
N VAL A 337 -1.28 -7.78 0.50
CA VAL A 337 -1.37 -6.62 -0.38
C VAL A 337 -1.17 -6.97 -1.83
N SER A 338 -1.85 -6.22 -2.68
CA SER A 338 -1.47 -6.06 -4.09
C SER A 338 -1.27 -4.58 -4.41
N ALA A 339 -0.65 -4.28 -5.54
CA ALA A 339 -0.38 -2.91 -5.93
C ALA A 339 -0.53 -2.71 -7.42
N TRP A 340 -1.15 -1.60 -7.81
CA TRP A 340 -1.26 -1.20 -9.20
C TRP A 340 -0.61 0.16 -9.41
N ALA A 341 0.13 0.30 -10.50
CA ALA A 341 0.63 1.57 -10.98
C ALA A 341 0.07 1.84 -12.37
N ASP A 342 -0.36 3.07 -12.62
CA ASP A 342 -0.74 3.47 -13.98
C ASP A 342 0.47 3.41 -14.92
N PRO A 343 0.26 3.37 -16.26
CA PRO A 343 1.36 3.24 -17.22
C PRO A 343 2.46 4.30 -17.11
N GLU A 344 2.10 5.52 -16.66
CA GLU A 344 3.02 6.64 -16.45
C GLU A 344 3.69 6.61 -15.06
N GLY A 345 3.16 5.82 -14.13
CA GLY A 345 3.62 5.71 -12.74
C GLY A 345 3.36 6.97 -11.90
N ALA A 346 2.38 7.78 -12.31
CA ALA A 346 1.88 8.94 -11.56
C ALA A 346 0.95 8.50 -10.42
N ASP A 347 0.06 7.55 -10.70
CA ASP A 347 -0.86 6.94 -9.76
C ASP A 347 -0.32 5.56 -9.38
N VAL A 348 -0.12 5.35 -8.08
CA VAL A 348 0.23 4.04 -7.53
C VAL A 348 -0.67 3.80 -6.34
N PHE A 349 -1.37 2.67 -6.33
CA PHE A 349 -2.31 2.28 -5.28
C PHE A 349 -1.90 0.95 -4.67
N LEU A 350 -2.06 0.87 -3.35
CA LEU A 350 -1.94 -0.36 -2.55
C LEU A 350 -3.35 -0.82 -2.20
N PHE A 351 -3.66 -2.07 -2.50
CA PHE A 351 -4.89 -2.75 -2.14
C PHE A 351 -4.56 -3.71 -1.00
N LEU A 352 -5.41 -3.77 0.00
CA LEU A 352 -5.25 -4.63 1.16
C LEU A 352 -6.60 -4.98 1.74
N HIS A 353 -6.67 -6.07 2.50
CA HIS A 353 -7.75 -6.24 3.45
C HIS A 353 -7.29 -5.78 4.83
N SER A 354 -8.23 -5.34 5.65
CA SER A 354 -7.96 -5.01 7.04
C SER A 354 -9.15 -5.35 7.90
N ARG A 355 -8.87 -5.76 9.14
CA ARG A 355 -9.83 -5.73 10.25
C ARG A 355 -9.84 -4.34 10.87
N PHE A 356 -10.73 -4.13 11.85
CA PHE A 356 -10.90 -2.81 12.48
C PHE A 356 -10.95 -2.93 14.00
N PRO A 357 -10.48 -1.91 14.74
CA PRO A 357 -10.59 -1.87 16.19
C PRO A 357 -12.01 -2.20 16.64
N ASP A 358 -12.12 -3.06 17.65
CA ASP A 358 -13.39 -3.39 18.31
C ASP A 358 -14.46 -4.04 17.40
N THR A 359 -14.06 -4.61 16.25
CA THR A 359 -14.97 -5.32 15.31
C THR A 359 -14.70 -6.83 15.18
N GLY A 360 -13.72 -7.36 15.91
CA GLY A 360 -13.31 -8.77 15.81
C GLY A 360 -12.67 -9.07 14.45
N GLU A 361 -13.18 -10.11 13.78
CA GLU A 361 -12.63 -10.62 12.51
C GLU A 361 -13.31 -10.05 11.26
N LEU A 362 -14.22 -9.08 11.40
CA LEU A 362 -14.78 -8.35 10.26
C LEU A 362 -13.62 -7.71 9.48
N HIS A 363 -13.55 -7.98 8.18
CA HIS A 363 -12.57 -7.37 7.29
C HIS A 363 -13.25 -6.73 6.08
N GLN A 364 -12.61 -5.71 5.52
CA GLN A 364 -13.04 -5.06 4.28
C GLN A 364 -11.81 -4.70 3.44
N VAL A 365 -12.02 -4.52 2.14
CA VAL A 365 -11.00 -3.99 1.22
C VAL A 365 -10.71 -2.52 1.56
N ARG A 366 -9.43 -2.15 1.54
CA ARG A 366 -8.97 -0.76 1.61
C ARG A 366 -7.99 -0.48 0.49
N VAL A 367 -8.05 0.75 -0.01
CA VAL A 367 -7.14 1.24 -1.05
C VAL A 367 -6.44 2.47 -0.51
N HIS A 368 -5.11 2.48 -0.56
CA HIS A 368 -4.30 3.63 -0.20
C HIS A 368 -3.44 4.05 -1.38
N ARG A 369 -3.30 5.35 -1.58
CA ARG A 369 -2.30 5.88 -2.50
C ARG A 369 -0.89 5.63 -1.95
N LEU A 370 -0.02 5.08 -2.79
CA LEU A 370 1.41 5.00 -2.56
C LEU A 370 2.11 6.23 -3.15
N HIS A 371 2.96 6.83 -2.34
CA HIS A 371 3.95 7.80 -2.80
C HIS A 371 5.35 7.20 -2.66
N PHE A 372 6.37 7.89 -3.15
CA PHE A 372 7.74 7.53 -2.78
C PHE A 372 8.48 8.73 -2.24
N SER A 373 9.26 8.48 -1.19
CA SER A 373 10.18 9.42 -0.59
C SER A 373 11.27 9.85 -1.58
N HIS A 374 12.04 10.87 -1.18
CA HIS A 374 13.22 11.32 -1.92
C HIS A 374 14.19 10.17 -2.24
N ASP A 375 14.37 9.25 -1.29
CA ASP A 375 15.35 8.17 -1.40
C ASP A 375 14.79 6.95 -2.16
N GLY A 376 13.59 7.10 -2.74
CA GLY A 376 12.92 6.08 -3.54
C GLY A 376 12.37 4.94 -2.70
N TRP A 377 11.86 5.21 -1.51
CA TRP A 377 11.11 4.22 -0.73
C TRP A 377 9.62 4.50 -0.79
N PRO A 378 8.75 3.49 -0.98
CA PRO A 378 7.32 3.70 -0.93
C PRO A 378 6.89 4.16 0.48
N VAL A 379 5.92 5.05 0.51
CA VAL A 379 5.26 5.53 1.73
C VAL A 379 3.75 5.55 1.46
N ILE A 380 2.98 4.99 2.38
CA ILE A 380 1.53 4.82 2.25
C ILE A 380 0.82 6.09 2.76
N ALA A 381 -0.14 6.60 1.99
CA ALA A 381 -0.98 7.71 2.44
C ALA A 381 -1.74 7.33 3.73
N PRO A 382 -1.80 8.20 4.76
CA PRO A 382 -2.36 7.83 6.05
C PRO A 382 -3.85 7.46 6.05
N HIS A 383 -4.62 8.07 5.14
CA HIS A 383 -6.04 7.79 4.95
C HIS A 383 -6.26 7.04 3.64
N ARG A 384 -7.37 6.30 3.54
CA ARG A 384 -7.76 5.62 2.30
C ARG A 384 -7.89 6.62 1.15
N TYR A 385 -7.71 6.14 -0.07
CA TYR A 385 -7.88 6.93 -1.28
C TYR A 385 -9.31 7.50 -1.35
N ALA A 386 -9.41 8.80 -1.67
CA ALA A 386 -10.66 9.55 -1.63
C ALA A 386 -10.86 10.43 -2.89
N GLY A 387 -10.11 10.16 -3.96
CA GLY A 387 -10.13 10.99 -5.16
C GLY A 387 -9.14 12.16 -5.14
N GLU A 388 -8.22 12.19 -4.18
CA GLU A 388 -7.18 13.21 -4.17
C GLU A 388 -6.22 13.04 -5.38
N PRO A 389 -5.78 14.15 -6.01
CA PRO A 389 -5.00 14.07 -7.25
C PRO A 389 -3.59 13.50 -7.03
N ALA A 390 -3.01 12.88 -8.07
CA ALA A 390 -1.64 12.37 -8.01
C ALA A 390 -0.59 13.44 -7.66
N ASP A 391 -0.66 14.63 -8.29
CA ASP A 391 0.26 15.74 -7.98
C ASP A 391 -0.20 16.52 -6.76
N GLN A 392 0.38 16.15 -5.61
CA GLN A 392 0.11 16.79 -4.33
C GLN A 392 0.63 18.23 -4.24
N ARG A 393 1.54 18.69 -5.12
CA ARG A 393 2.06 20.07 -5.06
C ARG A 393 0.97 21.11 -5.30
N ALA A 394 0.02 20.80 -6.18
CA ALA A 394 -1.11 21.67 -6.47
C ALA A 394 -2.25 21.51 -5.45
N ALA A 395 -2.29 20.38 -4.74
CA ALA A 395 -3.34 20.04 -3.78
C ALA A 395 -3.07 20.52 -2.36
N LEU A 396 -1.80 20.79 -2.01
CA LEU A 396 -1.40 21.19 -0.68
C LEU A 396 -1.66 22.69 -0.41
N PRO A 397 -2.04 23.03 0.83
CA PRO A 397 -2.17 24.43 1.23
C PRO A 397 -0.80 25.10 1.36
N HIS A 398 -0.79 26.43 1.48
CA HIS A 398 0.46 27.17 1.72
C HIS A 398 1.11 26.72 3.03
N ARG A 399 2.45 26.67 3.10
CA ARG A 399 3.21 26.18 4.28
C ARG A 399 2.72 26.75 5.62
N SER A 400 2.27 28.00 5.65
CA SER A 400 1.75 28.64 6.87
C SER A 400 0.48 27.98 7.42
N GLN A 401 -0.29 27.28 6.58
CA GLN A 401 -1.49 26.54 6.98
C GLN A 401 -1.16 25.13 7.51
N LEU A 402 0.10 24.68 7.42
CA LEU A 402 0.57 23.44 8.04
C LEU A 402 0.90 23.62 9.53
N GLU A 403 1.02 24.87 10.00
CA GLU A 403 1.14 25.16 11.42
C GLU A 403 -0.19 24.82 12.12
N GLY A 404 -0.11 24.10 13.23
CA GLY A 404 -1.28 23.67 13.98
C GLY A 404 -1.06 22.39 14.74
N ASP A 405 -2.15 21.86 15.27
CA ASP A 405 -2.19 20.59 16.00
C ASP A 405 -2.41 19.43 15.02
N TRP A 406 -1.75 18.31 15.30
CA TRP A 406 -1.70 17.12 14.46
C TRP A 406 -1.78 15.88 15.34
N GLN A 407 -2.32 14.80 14.80
CA GLN A 407 -2.18 13.46 15.35
C GLN A 407 -1.04 12.74 14.63
N LEU A 408 -0.19 12.03 15.38
CA LEU A 408 0.98 11.30 14.90
C LEU A 408 0.87 9.82 15.26
N VAL A 409 0.98 8.94 14.28
CA VAL A 409 1.13 7.48 14.48
C VAL A 409 2.57 7.09 14.17
N ASP A 410 3.19 6.34 15.08
CA ASP A 410 4.51 5.70 14.90
C ASP A 410 4.28 4.19 14.83
N HIS A 411 4.34 3.60 13.63
CA HIS A 411 4.02 2.18 13.45
C HIS A 411 5.04 1.23 14.09
N GLY A 412 6.18 1.76 14.57
CA GLY A 412 7.27 0.98 15.13
C GLY A 412 7.79 -0.06 14.13
N ARG A 413 8.34 -1.17 14.64
CA ARG A 413 8.81 -2.31 13.83
C ARG A 413 8.41 -3.68 14.37
N ARG A 414 7.75 -3.73 15.53
CA ARG A 414 7.33 -5.00 16.14
C ARG A 414 6.20 -5.62 15.33
N ILE A 415 6.14 -6.95 15.32
CA ILE A 415 4.94 -7.72 15.01
C ILE A 415 4.15 -7.73 16.31
N SER A 416 2.97 -7.10 16.32
CA SER A 416 2.23 -6.87 17.56
C SER A 416 0.74 -6.71 17.28
N ALA A 417 -0.08 -7.34 18.11
CA ALA A 417 -1.53 -7.13 18.14
C ALA A 417 -1.94 -5.74 18.66
N GLU A 418 -1.04 -5.04 19.35
CA GLU A 418 -1.30 -3.74 19.95
C GLU A 418 -1.72 -2.71 18.90
N VAL A 419 -2.90 -2.11 19.09
CA VAL A 419 -3.37 -0.97 18.29
C VAL A 419 -2.64 0.29 18.75
N VAL A 420 -1.82 0.87 17.86
CA VAL A 420 -1.09 2.10 18.17
C VAL A 420 -2.02 3.30 18.06
N ASP A 421 -2.41 3.86 19.21
CA ASP A 421 -3.15 5.11 19.27
C ASP A 421 -2.27 6.30 18.90
N SER A 422 -2.85 7.20 18.10
CA SER A 422 -2.16 8.41 17.67
C SER A 422 -1.84 9.35 18.83
N GLN A 423 -0.73 10.07 18.72
CA GLN A 423 -0.26 11.04 19.71
C GLN A 423 -0.43 12.47 19.20
N ARG A 424 -0.86 13.39 20.06
CA ARG A 424 -0.99 14.80 19.69
C ARG A 424 0.36 15.52 19.68
N ILE A 425 0.69 16.12 18.53
CA ILE A 425 1.85 16.99 18.33
C ILE A 425 1.40 18.33 17.75
N ARG A 426 2.28 19.34 17.80
CA ARG A 426 2.07 20.64 17.17
C ARG A 426 3.22 20.97 16.24
N LEU A 427 2.92 21.26 14.98
CA LEU A 427 3.87 21.78 14.01
C LEU A 427 3.89 23.32 14.10
N HIS A 428 5.06 23.90 14.37
CA HIS A 428 5.22 25.36 14.49
C HIS A 428 5.77 25.97 13.21
N ARG A 429 5.43 27.22 12.91
CA ARG A 429 5.90 27.93 11.71
C ARG A 429 7.42 28.01 11.57
N ASN A 430 8.14 28.07 12.69
CA ASN A 430 9.60 28.08 12.75
C ASN A 430 10.25 26.70 12.41
N GLY A 431 9.44 25.68 12.10
CA GLY A 431 9.89 24.34 11.76
C GLY A 431 10.18 23.44 12.96
N THR A 432 9.73 23.78 14.17
CA THR A 432 9.82 22.89 15.35
C THR A 432 8.55 22.08 15.56
N ILE A 433 8.68 20.94 16.23
CA ILE A 433 7.58 20.08 16.70
C ILE A 433 7.58 20.10 18.23
N SER A 434 6.40 20.21 18.85
CA SER A 434 6.19 20.06 20.29
C SER A 434 4.98 19.18 20.60
N GLY A 435 4.70 18.92 21.88
CA GLY A 435 3.57 18.08 22.33
C GLY A 435 4.08 16.74 22.85
N ALA A 436 3.41 15.65 22.48
CA ALA A 436 3.81 14.30 22.86
C ALA A 436 5.21 13.91 22.33
N ARG A 437 5.63 14.50 21.21
CA ARG A 437 6.97 14.37 20.65
C ARG A 437 7.57 15.75 20.41
N THR A 438 8.89 15.83 20.40
CA THR A 438 9.62 17.06 20.10
C THR A 438 10.59 16.84 18.96
N GLY A 439 10.80 17.87 18.14
CA GLY A 439 11.58 17.69 16.92
C GLY A 439 11.53 18.84 15.95
N ARG A 440 11.72 18.53 14.66
CA ARG A 440 11.67 19.50 13.56
C ARG A 440 10.91 18.95 12.36
N TRP A 441 10.35 19.85 11.56
CA TRP A 441 9.71 19.50 10.29
C TRP A 441 10.12 20.47 9.19
N ARG A 442 10.11 20.00 7.94
CA ARG A 442 10.35 20.80 6.74
C ARG A 442 9.44 20.34 5.60
N LEU A 443 8.93 21.32 4.86
CA LEU A 443 8.32 21.15 3.55
C LEU A 443 9.34 21.54 2.49
N GLU A 444 9.69 20.61 1.61
CA GLU A 444 10.68 20.78 0.54
C GLU A 444 10.03 20.53 -0.82
N ALA A 445 10.47 21.24 -1.87
CA ALA A 445 10.00 21.04 -3.25
C ALA A 445 8.45 20.94 -3.41
N GLY A 446 7.71 21.73 -2.61
CA GLY A 446 6.25 21.86 -2.66
C GLY A 446 5.44 20.76 -2.00
N HIS A 447 6.01 19.57 -1.74
CA HIS A 447 5.27 18.46 -1.11
C HIS A 447 6.16 17.45 -0.35
N ARG A 448 7.49 17.50 -0.48
CA ARG A 448 8.36 16.55 0.23
C ARG A 448 8.38 16.89 1.72
N ALA A 449 8.24 15.87 2.54
CA ALA A 449 8.30 15.98 3.99
C ALA A 449 9.66 15.50 4.51
N ALA A 450 10.24 16.27 5.42
CA ALA A 450 11.30 15.81 6.30
C ALA A 450 10.89 16.06 7.75
N VAL A 451 10.79 15.00 8.54
CA VAL A 451 10.41 15.04 9.95
C VAL A 451 11.59 14.50 10.77
N VAL A 452 12.02 15.25 11.78
CA VAL A 452 13.13 14.86 12.65
C VAL A 452 12.61 14.67 14.06
N LEU A 453 12.59 13.43 14.54
CA LEU A 453 12.21 13.05 15.90
C LEU A 453 13.35 12.25 16.51
N ASP A 454 13.70 12.52 17.77
CA ASP A 454 14.72 11.77 18.52
C ASP A 454 16.08 11.63 17.79
N GLY A 455 16.45 12.65 17.01
CA GLY A 455 17.68 12.68 16.20
C GLY A 455 17.61 11.89 14.88
N VAL A 456 16.53 11.18 14.60
CA VAL A 456 16.31 10.43 13.35
C VAL A 456 15.57 11.29 12.34
N THR A 457 16.04 11.32 11.10
CA THR A 457 15.37 12.04 9.99
C THR A 457 14.54 11.07 9.16
N TYR A 458 13.24 11.27 9.15
CA TYR A 458 12.25 10.57 8.34
C TYR A 458 11.94 11.38 7.09
N ARG A 459 11.82 10.71 5.95
CA ARG A 459 11.58 11.35 4.64
C ARG A 459 10.38 10.74 3.93
N GLY A 460 9.61 11.60 3.28
CA GLY A 460 8.42 11.19 2.55
C GLY A 460 7.72 12.38 1.94
N VAL A 461 6.40 12.46 2.11
CA VAL A 461 5.58 13.49 1.49
C VAL A 461 4.51 14.02 2.45
N PHE A 462 4.18 15.30 2.30
CA PHE A 462 2.89 15.85 2.69
C PHE A 462 1.89 15.55 1.58
N THR A 463 0.66 15.22 1.96
CA THR A 463 -0.43 14.95 1.03
C THR A 463 -1.72 15.54 1.57
N ARG A 464 -2.76 15.59 0.74
CA ARG A 464 -4.14 15.83 1.16
C ARG A 464 -4.82 14.47 1.38
N GLY A 465 -5.67 14.35 2.39
CA GLY A 465 -6.42 13.12 2.67
C GLY A 465 -7.80 13.43 3.22
N TRP A 466 -8.74 12.51 3.03
CA TRP A 466 -10.08 12.58 3.63
C TRP A 466 -10.07 11.87 4.98
N ARG A 467 -10.40 12.59 6.04
CA ARG A 467 -10.48 12.04 7.39
C ARG A 467 -11.93 11.63 7.67
N GLU A 468 -12.22 10.34 7.53
CA GLU A 468 -13.58 9.79 7.63
C GLU A 468 -14.25 10.12 8.97
N SER A 469 -13.51 9.99 10.08
CA SER A 469 -13.98 10.29 11.43
C SER A 469 -14.44 11.74 11.64
N ALA A 470 -13.88 12.69 10.88
CA ALA A 470 -14.21 14.10 10.95
C ALA A 470 -15.14 14.56 9.82
N GLY A 471 -15.37 13.72 8.81
CA GLY A 471 -16.09 14.11 7.60
C GLY A 471 -15.46 15.32 6.90
N ALA A 472 -14.12 15.39 6.86
CA ALA A 472 -13.41 16.57 6.36
C ALA A 472 -12.09 16.24 5.64
N TRP A 473 -11.78 17.05 4.63
CA TRP A 473 -10.46 17.09 4.02
C TRP A 473 -9.43 17.70 4.96
N THR A 474 -8.28 17.03 5.10
CA THR A 474 -7.17 17.49 5.93
C THR A 474 -5.83 17.35 5.20
N THR A 475 -4.79 18.00 5.74
CA THR A 475 -3.42 17.73 5.32
C THR A 475 -2.86 16.57 6.13
N THR A 476 -2.11 15.70 5.47
CA THR A 476 -1.41 14.59 6.10
C THR A 476 0.08 14.64 5.76
N PHE A 477 0.89 13.87 6.47
CA PHE A 477 2.19 13.46 6.00
C PHE A 477 2.42 11.97 6.24
N THR A 478 3.23 11.37 5.39
CA THR A 478 3.72 10.00 5.54
C THR A 478 5.21 9.99 5.24
N VAL A 479 6.00 9.44 6.15
CA VAL A 479 7.46 9.46 6.09
C VAL A 479 8.06 8.15 6.58
N LEU A 480 9.18 7.74 5.96
CA LEU A 480 9.93 6.54 6.33
C LEU A 480 11.32 6.94 6.84
N GLY A 481 11.75 6.31 7.93
CA GLY A 481 13.06 6.49 8.53
C GLY A 481 14.11 5.54 7.96
N PRO A 482 15.41 5.86 8.09
CA PRO A 482 16.50 4.94 7.75
C PRO A 482 16.52 3.69 8.65
N ASP A 483 15.80 3.74 9.77
CA ASP A 483 15.57 2.61 10.68
C ASP A 483 14.41 1.71 10.25
N GLY A 484 13.76 1.97 9.10
CA GLY A 484 12.66 1.17 8.58
C GLY A 484 11.30 1.43 9.25
N ARG A 485 11.18 2.49 10.06
CA ARG A 485 9.90 2.89 10.70
C ARG A 485 9.14 3.91 9.87
N SER A 486 7.85 3.64 9.65
CA SER A 486 6.91 4.63 9.09
C SER A 486 6.27 5.48 10.19
N LEU A 487 6.19 6.78 9.93
CA LEU A 487 5.41 7.73 10.72
C LEU A 487 4.35 8.38 9.84
N TRP A 488 3.13 8.43 10.37
CA TRP A 488 2.01 9.13 9.74
C TRP A 488 1.56 10.29 10.59
N GLY A 489 1.16 11.38 9.94
CA GLY A 489 0.52 12.49 10.62
C GLY A 489 -0.71 12.97 9.89
N THR A 490 -1.75 13.35 10.62
CA THR A 490 -2.95 14.00 10.09
C THR A 490 -3.20 15.29 10.88
N GLN A 491 -3.46 16.39 10.18
CA GLN A 491 -3.76 17.67 10.82
C GLN A 491 -5.16 17.62 11.45
N GLU A 492 -5.29 18.18 12.65
CA GLU A 492 -6.59 18.33 13.30
C GLU A 492 -7.43 19.35 12.51
N VAL A 493 -8.69 19.02 12.22
CA VAL A 493 -9.63 19.80 11.41
C VAL A 493 -10.96 20.00 12.11
#